data_AF-A0A2N2LHE3-F1
#
_entry.id   AF-A0A2N2LHE3-F1
#
_cell.length_a   1.000
_cell.length_b   1.000
_cell.length_c   1.000
_cell.angle_alpha   90.00
_cell.angle_beta   90.00
_cell.angle_gamma   90.00
#
_symmetry.space_group_name_H-M   'P 1'
#
loop_
_entity.id
_entity.type
_entity.pdbx_description
1 polymer ?
#
loop_
_entity_poly.entity_id
_entity_poly.type
_entity_poly.pdbx_seq_one_letter_code
_entity_poly.pdbx_strand_id
1 'polypeptide(L)'
;MKLKFISMAFLVGMVFLWAQACFCQNALPESEWAEKTGKGQVNWTAGYIEAIGVGVAPDKGAGIVEARPAAFRAARAEACRNLLETAMGVHVDSTTTIKDLAGGSDIIHTQLEGLIQGSQVTDQEYRPDDTAHVTLKIPLYGNLSQIMIPQVMKQKKSGQPFGAASVVEKASCTNLVVNARGTGARPAMLPGIRDENGGAQKHSERSLKPAFCRVFAGTQGINTQRPDS
;
A
#
# COMPACT_ATOMS: atom_id res chain seq x y z
N MET A 1 -4.60 -52.39 42.37
CA MET A 1 -5.39 -51.22 41.90
C MET A 1 -4.59 -49.91 41.79
N LYS A 2 -3.47 -49.71 42.50
CA LYS A 2 -2.73 -48.42 42.50
C LYS A 2 -1.93 -48.11 41.21
N LEU A 3 -1.53 -49.13 40.44
CA LEU A 3 -0.71 -48.94 39.23
C LEU A 3 -1.50 -48.39 38.02
N LYS A 4 -2.80 -48.71 37.92
CA LYS A 4 -3.68 -48.21 36.85
C LYS A 4 -4.02 -46.71 37.02
N PHE A 5 -4.09 -46.23 38.26
CA PHE A 5 -4.34 -44.81 38.54
C PHE A 5 -3.14 -43.91 38.23
N ILE A 6 -1.91 -44.39 38.45
CA ILE A 6 -0.68 -43.62 38.15
C ILE A 6 -0.46 -43.50 36.64
N SER A 7 -0.76 -44.55 35.87
CA SER A 7 -0.66 -44.53 34.41
C SER A 7 -1.70 -43.62 33.76
N MET A 8 -2.91 -43.55 34.31
CA MET A 8 -3.98 -42.70 33.80
C MET A 8 -3.73 -41.20 34.13
N ALA A 9 -3.13 -40.90 35.28
CA ALA A 9 -2.70 -39.54 35.62
C ALA A 9 -1.55 -39.03 34.73
N PHE A 10 -0.61 -39.90 34.36
CA PHE A 10 0.46 -39.56 33.41
C PHE A 10 -0.06 -39.31 31.99
N LEU A 11 -1.02 -40.12 31.52
CA LEU A 11 -1.64 -39.94 30.20
C LEU A 11 -2.46 -38.65 30.10
N VAL A 12 -3.20 -38.28 31.15
CA VAL A 12 -3.96 -37.01 31.19
C VAL A 12 -3.02 -35.79 31.29
N GLY A 13 -1.93 -35.90 32.07
CA GLY A 13 -0.89 -34.85 32.15
C GLY A 13 -0.14 -34.65 30.84
N MET A 14 0.16 -35.74 30.11
CA MET A 14 0.83 -35.66 28.81
C MET A 14 -0.07 -35.07 27.72
N VAL A 15 -1.38 -35.34 27.74
CA VAL A 15 -2.36 -34.70 26.84
C VAL A 15 -2.51 -33.19 27.13
N PHE A 16 -2.40 -32.78 28.39
CA PHE A 16 -2.41 -31.35 28.76
C PHE A 16 -1.13 -30.60 28.37
N LEU A 17 0.02 -31.28 28.32
CA LEU A 17 1.30 -30.69 27.88
C LEU A 17 1.40 -30.50 26.36
N TRP A 18 0.67 -31.27 25.55
CA TRP A 18 0.64 -31.10 24.09
C TRP A 18 -0.42 -30.09 23.62
N ALA A 19 -1.42 -29.79 24.43
CA ALA A 19 -2.45 -28.81 24.11
C ALA A 19 -1.93 -27.34 24.08
N GLN A 20 -0.76 -27.06 24.66
CA GLN A 20 -0.21 -25.71 24.72
C GLN A 20 0.72 -25.34 23.54
N ALA A 21 1.04 -26.28 22.65
CA ALA A 21 1.86 -26.01 21.47
C ALA A 21 1.05 -25.57 20.23
N CYS A 22 -0.28 -25.57 20.32
CA CYS A 22 -1.18 -25.16 19.23
C CYS A 22 -1.90 -23.83 19.53
N PHE A 23 -1.26 -22.94 20.30
CA PHE A 23 -1.56 -21.51 20.14
C PHE A 23 -0.70 -21.03 18.99
N CYS A 24 -1.24 -21.18 17.78
CA CYS A 24 -0.78 -20.48 16.60
C CYS A 24 -0.51 -19.03 17.00
N GLN A 25 0.74 -18.59 16.82
CA GLN A 25 1.03 -17.18 16.63
C GLN A 25 0.39 -16.79 15.30
N ASN A 26 -0.93 -16.62 15.29
CA ASN A 26 -1.56 -15.77 14.32
C ASN A 26 -1.04 -14.39 14.66
N ALA A 27 0.01 -13.96 13.96
CA ALA A 27 0.36 -12.56 13.88
C ALA A 27 -0.95 -11.84 13.61
N LEU A 28 -1.37 -10.99 14.56
CA LEU A 28 -2.52 -10.12 14.37
C LEU A 28 -2.30 -9.45 13.01
N PRO A 29 -3.28 -9.47 12.09
CA PRO A 29 -3.14 -8.72 10.86
C PRO A 29 -2.95 -7.26 11.30
N GLU A 30 -1.70 -6.78 11.24
CA GLU A 30 -1.38 -5.36 11.28
C GLU A 30 -2.35 -4.76 10.27
N SER A 31 -3.23 -3.84 10.71
CA SER A 31 -4.33 -3.36 9.89
C SER A 31 -3.77 -2.72 8.63
N GLU A 32 -3.65 -3.54 7.59
CA GLU A 32 -3.04 -3.18 6.32
C GLU A 32 -3.98 -2.23 5.64
N TRP A 33 -3.53 -0.99 5.45
CA TRP A 33 -4.37 0.02 4.84
C TRP A 33 -4.27 -0.11 3.32
N ALA A 34 -5.15 -0.95 2.77
CA ALA A 34 -5.31 -1.15 1.35
C ALA A 34 -6.58 -0.48 0.84
N GLU A 35 -6.42 0.40 -0.15
CA GLU A 35 -7.53 1.05 -0.86
C GLU A 35 -7.78 0.33 -2.18
N LYS A 36 -9.03 -0.12 -2.41
CA LYS A 36 -9.41 -0.79 -3.66
C LYS A 36 -9.92 0.21 -4.68
N THR A 37 -9.42 0.10 -5.91
CA THR A 37 -9.80 0.93 -7.05
C THR A 37 -10.10 0.03 -8.24
N GLY A 38 -11.38 -0.29 -8.45
CA GLY A 38 -11.81 -1.15 -9.56
C GLY A 38 -11.15 -2.54 -9.50
N LYS A 39 -10.31 -2.86 -10.50
CA LYS A 39 -9.54 -4.11 -10.61
C LYS A 39 -8.11 -4.02 -10.03
N GLY A 40 -7.80 -2.95 -9.31
CA GLY A 40 -6.53 -2.79 -8.61
C GLY A 40 -6.69 -2.32 -7.18
N GLN A 41 -5.57 -2.22 -6.47
CA GLN A 41 -5.51 -1.72 -5.12
C GLN A 41 -4.17 -1.04 -4.81
N VAL A 42 -4.23 -0.06 -3.91
CA VAL A 42 -3.08 0.66 -3.38
C VAL A 42 -2.90 0.22 -1.94
N ASN A 43 -1.77 -0.41 -1.66
CA ASN A 43 -1.40 -0.84 -0.33
C ASN A 43 -0.42 0.17 0.27
N TRP A 44 -0.92 1.02 1.14
CA TRP A 44 -0.16 2.12 1.74
C TRP A 44 0.78 1.63 2.84
N THR A 45 0.40 0.56 3.55
CA THR A 45 1.22 -0.02 4.62
C THR A 45 2.44 -0.74 4.05
N ALA A 46 2.25 -1.52 2.98
CA ALA A 46 3.32 -2.26 2.30
C ALA A 46 4.02 -1.42 1.22
N GLY A 47 3.44 -0.30 0.80
CA GLY A 47 4.08 0.66 -0.09
C GLY A 47 4.07 0.26 -1.57
N TYR A 48 2.98 -0.34 -2.08
CA TYR A 48 2.88 -0.76 -3.47
C TYR A 48 1.48 -0.56 -4.06
N ILE A 49 1.39 -0.57 -5.38
CA ILE A 49 0.16 -0.63 -6.17
C ILE A 49 0.14 -1.97 -6.89
N GLU A 50 -1.00 -2.65 -6.89
CA GLU A 50 -1.18 -3.88 -7.68
C GLU A 50 -2.51 -3.89 -8.43
N ALA A 51 -2.55 -4.61 -9.55
CA ALA A 51 -3.77 -4.80 -10.32
C ALA A 51 -3.77 -6.14 -11.03
N ILE A 52 -4.98 -6.65 -11.26
CA ILE A 52 -5.21 -7.95 -11.88
C ILE A 52 -5.79 -7.73 -13.28
N GLY A 53 -5.31 -8.48 -14.26
CA GLY A 53 -5.87 -8.57 -15.60
C GLY A 53 -6.28 -9.99 -15.95
N VAL A 54 -7.29 -10.09 -16.82
CA VAL A 54 -7.88 -11.34 -17.28
C VAL A 54 -7.78 -11.42 -18.79
N GLY A 55 -7.28 -12.53 -19.29
CA GLY A 55 -7.06 -12.74 -20.71
C GLY A 55 -7.66 -14.04 -21.19
N VAL A 56 -8.21 -14.02 -22.39
CA VAL A 56 -8.77 -15.19 -23.07
C VAL A 56 -8.01 -15.37 -24.38
N ALA A 57 -7.77 -16.62 -24.77
CA ALA A 57 -7.20 -16.90 -26.08
C ALA A 57 -8.19 -16.48 -27.19
N PRO A 58 -7.72 -15.86 -28.29
CA PRO A 58 -8.59 -15.41 -29.37
C PRO A 58 -9.24 -16.58 -30.13
N ASP A 59 -8.53 -17.70 -30.25
CA ASP A 59 -9.04 -18.94 -30.81
C ASP A 59 -9.27 -19.97 -29.70
N LYS A 60 -10.53 -20.36 -29.51
CA LYS A 60 -10.94 -21.38 -28.53
C LYS A 60 -10.65 -22.81 -28.99
N GLY A 61 -10.36 -23.01 -30.28
CA GLY A 61 -9.96 -24.29 -30.86
C GLY A 61 -8.45 -24.52 -30.86
N ALA A 62 -7.66 -23.49 -30.53
CA ALA A 62 -6.21 -23.60 -30.46
C ALA A 62 -5.78 -24.58 -29.35
N GLY A 63 -4.75 -25.38 -29.62
CA GLY A 63 -4.16 -26.24 -28.62
C GLY A 63 -3.59 -25.43 -27.44
N ILE A 64 -3.52 -26.06 -26.26
CA ILE A 64 -3.05 -25.45 -25.01
C ILE A 64 -1.72 -24.69 -25.16
N VAL A 65 -0.82 -25.18 -26.01
CA VAL A 65 0.52 -24.60 -26.25
C VAL A 65 0.44 -23.20 -26.88
N GLU A 66 -0.56 -22.93 -27.72
CA GLU A 66 -0.75 -21.64 -28.37
C GLU A 66 -1.73 -20.75 -27.62
N ALA A 67 -2.80 -21.36 -27.08
CA ALA A 67 -3.85 -20.65 -26.36
C ALA A 67 -3.32 -19.96 -25.08
N ARG A 68 -2.47 -20.65 -24.29
CA ARG A 68 -1.99 -20.12 -23.01
C ARG A 68 -1.11 -18.87 -23.15
N PRO A 69 -0.07 -18.83 -24.03
CA PRO A 69 0.70 -17.62 -24.25
C PRO A 69 -0.12 -16.45 -24.80
N ALA A 70 -1.15 -16.72 -25.61
CA ALA A 70 -2.05 -15.68 -26.12
C ALA A 70 -2.92 -15.11 -24.99
N ALA A 71 -3.55 -15.97 -24.20
CA ALA A 71 -4.34 -15.57 -23.03
C ALA A 71 -3.49 -14.79 -22.02
N PHE A 72 -2.28 -15.23 -21.74
CA PHE A 72 -1.35 -14.52 -20.85
C PHE A 72 -1.03 -13.10 -21.35
N ARG A 73 -0.76 -12.94 -22.65
CA ARG A 73 -0.49 -11.60 -23.23
C ARG A 73 -1.69 -10.68 -23.11
N ALA A 74 -2.90 -11.20 -23.35
CA ALA A 74 -4.15 -10.44 -23.17
C ALA A 74 -4.36 -10.05 -21.69
N ALA A 75 -4.13 -10.99 -20.77
CA ALA A 75 -4.25 -10.77 -19.33
C ALA A 75 -3.26 -9.70 -18.85
N ARG A 76 -2.00 -9.79 -19.29
CA ARG A 76 -0.97 -8.79 -18.97
C ARG A 76 -1.34 -7.41 -19.50
N ALA A 77 -1.86 -7.32 -20.73
CA ALA A 77 -2.30 -6.04 -21.30
C ALA A 77 -3.44 -5.42 -20.49
N GLU A 78 -4.42 -6.22 -20.08
CA GLU A 78 -5.50 -5.73 -19.19
C GLU A 78 -4.95 -5.33 -17.81
N ALA A 79 -4.03 -6.11 -17.23
CA ALA A 79 -3.42 -5.80 -15.95
C ALA A 79 -2.64 -4.47 -16.01
N CYS A 80 -1.90 -4.21 -17.09
CA CYS A 80 -1.21 -2.94 -17.30
C CYS A 80 -2.20 -1.76 -17.34
N ARG A 81 -3.32 -1.90 -18.04
CA ARG A 81 -4.37 -0.86 -18.07
C ARG A 81 -4.94 -0.60 -16.69
N ASN A 82 -5.32 -1.66 -15.98
CA ASN A 82 -5.90 -1.56 -14.64
C ASN A 82 -4.90 -0.97 -13.64
N LEU A 83 -3.61 -1.31 -13.78
CA LEU A 83 -2.54 -0.76 -12.95
C LEU A 83 -2.31 0.73 -13.22
N LEU A 84 -2.38 1.17 -14.48
CA LEU A 84 -2.29 2.58 -14.85
C LEU A 84 -3.48 3.37 -14.30
N GLU A 85 -4.70 2.87 -14.46
CA GLU A 85 -5.90 3.49 -13.88
C GLU A 85 -5.80 3.61 -12.36
N THR A 86 -5.35 2.55 -11.69
CA THR A 86 -5.14 2.54 -10.24
C THR A 86 -4.07 3.56 -9.84
N ALA A 87 -2.93 3.60 -10.55
CA ALA A 87 -1.86 4.55 -10.29
C ALA A 87 -2.31 6.00 -10.49
N MET A 88 -3.12 6.29 -11.51
CA MET A 88 -3.65 7.64 -11.75
C MET A 88 -4.51 8.15 -10.58
N GLY A 89 -5.19 7.26 -9.85
CA GLY A 89 -5.98 7.61 -8.67
C GLY A 89 -5.16 7.86 -7.40
N VAL A 90 -3.86 7.56 -7.39
CA VAL A 90 -3.02 7.71 -6.19
C VAL A 90 -2.83 9.18 -5.85
N HIS A 91 -3.07 9.52 -4.57
CA HIS A 91 -2.79 10.83 -4.03
C HIS A 91 -1.28 11.05 -3.86
N VAL A 92 -0.75 12.11 -4.46
CA VAL A 92 0.66 12.50 -4.25
C VAL A 92 0.76 13.44 -3.06
N ASP A 93 -0.20 14.34 -2.88
CA ASP A 93 -0.37 15.16 -1.68
C ASP A 93 -1.86 15.22 -1.25
N SER A 94 -2.20 16.12 -0.32
CA SER A 94 -3.57 16.27 0.21
C SER A 94 -4.64 16.65 -0.82
N THR A 95 -4.25 17.23 -1.94
CA THR A 95 -5.15 17.87 -2.92
C THR A 95 -4.94 17.39 -4.35
N THR A 96 -3.81 16.75 -4.63
CA THR A 96 -3.34 16.47 -5.98
C THR A 96 -3.07 14.99 -6.16
N THR A 97 -3.66 14.42 -7.20
CA THR A 97 -3.47 13.03 -7.62
C THR A 97 -2.41 12.92 -8.72
N ILE A 98 -1.93 11.70 -8.99
CA ILE A 98 -1.04 11.45 -10.14
C ILE A 98 -1.71 11.88 -11.45
N LYS A 99 -3.02 11.67 -11.58
CA LYS A 99 -3.80 12.14 -12.74
C LYS A 99 -3.69 13.65 -12.94
N ASP A 100 -3.81 14.42 -11.86
CA ASP A 100 -3.77 15.89 -11.92
C ASP A 100 -2.37 16.38 -12.33
N LEU A 101 -1.31 15.70 -11.88
CA LEU A 101 0.07 16.00 -12.28
C LEU A 101 0.33 15.61 -13.74
N ALA A 102 -0.18 14.46 -14.17
CA ALA A 102 0.03 13.93 -15.51
C ALA A 102 -0.78 14.68 -16.59
N GLY A 103 -1.93 15.26 -16.23
CA GLY A 103 -2.82 15.96 -17.18
C GLY A 103 -2.19 17.17 -17.88
N GLY A 104 -1.11 17.72 -17.34
CA GLY A 104 -0.36 18.83 -17.94
C GLY A 104 0.92 18.42 -18.69
N SER A 105 1.25 17.13 -18.79
CA SER A 105 2.50 16.69 -19.40
C SER A 105 2.43 15.27 -19.99
N ASP A 106 2.45 15.19 -21.32
CA ASP A 106 2.53 13.93 -22.07
C ASP A 106 3.79 13.12 -21.72
N ILE A 107 4.87 13.81 -21.30
CA ILE A 107 6.12 13.18 -20.84
C ILE A 107 5.86 12.35 -19.57
N ILE A 108 5.10 12.89 -18.60
CA ILE A 108 4.78 12.17 -17.36
C ILE A 108 3.92 10.95 -17.70
N HIS A 109 2.93 11.12 -18.56
CA HIS A 109 2.09 10.02 -19.01
C HIS A 109 2.91 8.89 -19.65
N THR A 110 3.78 9.24 -20.60
CA THR A 110 4.67 8.29 -21.29
C THR A 110 5.62 7.58 -20.32
N GLN A 111 6.19 8.32 -19.36
CA GLN A 111 7.08 7.74 -18.34
C GLN A 111 6.35 6.75 -17.43
N LEU A 112 5.11 7.06 -17.06
CA LEU A 112 4.30 6.18 -16.22
C LEU A 112 3.86 4.92 -16.96
N GLU A 113 3.45 5.04 -18.22
CA GLU A 113 3.17 3.88 -19.07
C GLU A 113 4.39 2.98 -19.23
N GLY A 114 5.56 3.57 -19.51
CA GLY A 114 6.82 2.82 -19.62
C GLY A 114 7.19 2.08 -18.32
N LEU A 115 6.99 2.73 -17.17
CA LEU A 115 7.19 2.11 -15.86
C LEU A 115 6.27 0.91 -15.65
N ILE A 116 4.98 1.03 -16.00
CA ILE A 116 3.97 0.00 -15.81
C ILE A 116 4.16 -1.17 -16.77
N GLN A 117 4.50 -0.91 -18.03
CA GLN A 117 4.81 -1.95 -19.01
C GLN A 117 6.01 -2.80 -18.56
N GLY A 118 7.01 -2.16 -17.95
CA GLY A 118 8.18 -2.79 -17.35
C GLY A 118 7.94 -3.48 -16.00
N SER A 119 6.71 -3.46 -15.47
CA SER A 119 6.39 -4.10 -14.19
C SER A 119 6.54 -5.63 -14.25
N GLN A 120 6.88 -6.21 -13.10
CA GLN A 120 7.05 -7.65 -12.96
C GLN A 120 5.72 -8.32 -12.64
N VAL A 121 5.52 -9.51 -13.19
CA VAL A 121 4.39 -10.38 -12.85
C VAL A 121 4.66 -10.97 -11.48
N THR A 122 3.78 -10.67 -10.52
CA THR A 122 3.88 -11.20 -9.15
C THR A 122 3.15 -12.53 -9.03
N ASP A 123 2.06 -12.69 -9.77
CA ASP A 123 1.25 -13.91 -9.77
C ASP A 123 0.65 -14.16 -11.15
N GLN A 124 0.50 -15.44 -11.49
CA GLN A 124 -0.04 -15.92 -12.75
C GLN A 124 -0.80 -17.22 -12.53
N GLU A 125 -2.09 -17.22 -12.88
CA GLU A 125 -2.97 -18.38 -12.75
C GLU A 125 -3.67 -18.67 -14.09
N TYR A 126 -3.74 -19.95 -14.45
CA TYR A 126 -4.59 -20.41 -15.55
C TYR A 126 -5.79 -21.12 -14.96
N ARG A 127 -6.98 -20.58 -15.20
CA ARG A 127 -8.21 -21.19 -14.71
C ARG A 127 -8.72 -22.29 -15.65
N PRO A 128 -9.57 -23.21 -15.14
CA PRO A 128 -10.20 -24.25 -15.95
C PRO A 128 -11.15 -23.72 -17.04
N ASP A 129 -11.52 -22.44 -16.99
CA ASP A 129 -12.35 -21.74 -17.97
C ASP A 129 -11.55 -21.18 -19.16
N ASP A 130 -10.31 -21.66 -19.34
CA ASP A 130 -9.33 -21.20 -20.34
C ASP A 130 -8.96 -19.71 -20.26
N THR A 131 -9.15 -19.10 -19.08
CA THR A 131 -8.70 -17.74 -18.82
C THR A 131 -7.36 -17.70 -18.08
N ALA A 132 -6.52 -16.73 -18.44
CA ALA A 132 -5.31 -16.39 -17.71
C ALA A 132 -5.58 -15.19 -16.79
N HIS A 133 -5.11 -15.28 -15.55
CA HIS A 133 -5.11 -14.20 -14.56
C HIS A 133 -3.67 -13.79 -14.32
N VAL A 134 -3.40 -12.48 -14.39
CA VAL A 134 -2.06 -11.93 -14.22
C VAL A 134 -2.13 -10.79 -13.23
N THR A 135 -1.32 -10.85 -12.19
CA THR A 135 -1.18 -9.79 -11.19
C THR A 135 0.13 -9.04 -11.41
N LEU A 136 0.03 -7.74 -11.61
CA LEU A 136 1.17 -6.83 -11.72
C LEU A 136 1.29 -6.00 -10.45
N LYS A 137 2.53 -5.70 -10.04
CA LYS A 137 2.83 -4.89 -8.86
C LYS A 137 3.92 -3.87 -9.18
N ILE A 138 3.75 -2.65 -8.70
CA ILE A 138 4.79 -1.61 -8.69
C ILE A 138 4.91 -0.98 -7.30
N PRO A 139 6.13 -0.66 -6.84
CA PRO A 139 6.30 0.04 -5.57
C PRO A 139 5.86 1.51 -5.70
N LEU A 140 5.24 2.05 -4.64
CA LEU A 140 4.88 3.46 -4.54
C LEU A 140 6.14 4.35 -4.48
N TYR A 141 7.18 3.85 -3.83
CA TYR A 141 8.46 4.52 -3.63
C TYR A 141 9.54 3.94 -4.56
N GLY A 142 10.49 4.77 -5.01
CA GLY A 142 11.46 4.41 -6.06
C GLY A 142 11.11 5.08 -7.38
N ASN A 143 11.04 4.32 -8.48
CA ASN A 143 10.86 4.87 -9.83
C ASN A 143 9.61 5.76 -9.96
N LEU A 144 8.46 5.33 -9.39
CA LEU A 144 7.24 6.13 -9.44
C LEU A 144 7.42 7.48 -8.72
N SER A 145 8.00 7.45 -7.51
CA SER A 145 8.28 8.67 -6.76
C SER A 145 9.30 9.59 -7.45
N GLN A 146 10.29 9.04 -8.17
CA GLN A 146 11.26 9.84 -8.93
C GLN A 146 10.61 10.60 -10.09
N ILE A 147 9.54 10.04 -10.68
CA ILE A 147 8.76 10.72 -11.72
C ILE A 147 7.87 11.81 -11.10
N MET A 148 7.18 11.50 -9.98
CA MET A 148 6.12 12.36 -9.44
C MET A 148 6.62 13.48 -8.51
N ILE A 149 7.57 13.20 -7.62
CA ILE A 149 8.05 14.16 -6.60
C ILE A 149 8.55 15.47 -7.22
N PRO A 150 9.37 15.47 -8.29
CA PRO A 150 9.84 16.71 -8.90
C PRO A 150 8.70 17.61 -9.42
N GLN A 151 7.58 17.02 -9.83
CA GLN A 151 6.43 17.75 -10.37
C GLN A 151 5.69 18.49 -9.26
N VAL A 152 5.47 17.82 -8.13
CA VAL A 152 4.89 18.45 -6.93
C VAL A 152 5.78 19.58 -6.43
N MET A 153 7.10 19.37 -6.39
CA MET A 153 8.03 20.42 -5.94
C MET A 153 8.04 21.63 -6.88
N LYS A 154 7.85 21.44 -8.19
CA LYS A 154 7.72 22.55 -9.15
C LYS A 154 6.43 23.32 -8.94
N GLN A 155 5.30 22.63 -8.75
CA GLN A 155 4.00 23.27 -8.49
C GLN A 155 4.01 24.04 -7.17
N LYS A 156 4.57 23.47 -6.09
CA LYS A 156 4.65 24.12 -4.77
C LYS A 156 5.53 25.37 -4.75
N LYS A 157 6.54 25.47 -5.64
CA LYS A 157 7.38 26.67 -5.75
C LYS A 157 6.66 27.88 -6.38
N SER A 158 5.49 27.71 -7.00
CA SER A 158 4.74 28.83 -7.59
C SER A 158 3.72 29.48 -6.64
N GLY A 159 3.61 29.04 -5.37
CA GLY A 159 2.63 29.58 -4.43
C GLY A 159 3.03 29.52 -2.95
N GLN A 160 3.12 30.71 -2.36
CA GLN A 160 2.96 31.06 -0.94
C GLN A 160 4.19 30.94 0.00
N PRO A 161 4.61 32.05 0.64
CA PRO A 161 5.67 32.04 1.64
C PRO A 161 5.22 31.24 2.87
N PHE A 162 6.00 30.24 3.24
CA PHE A 162 5.93 29.60 4.55
C PHE A 162 6.08 30.69 5.63
N GLY A 163 4.99 30.95 6.37
CA GLY A 163 5.01 31.82 7.54
C GLY A 163 6.10 31.38 8.51
N ALA A 164 6.77 32.36 9.11
CA ALA A 164 7.87 32.14 10.03
C ALA A 164 7.43 31.22 11.18
N ALA A 165 8.03 30.03 11.24
CA ALA A 165 7.83 29.10 12.35
C ALA A 165 8.28 29.78 13.65
N SER A 166 7.39 29.85 14.64
CA SER A 166 7.79 30.15 16.01
C SER A 166 8.75 29.07 16.50
N VAL A 167 9.82 29.52 17.15
CA VAL A 167 10.87 28.68 17.71
C VAL A 167 10.28 27.89 18.88
N VAL A 168 9.78 26.69 18.60
CA VAL A 168 9.55 25.69 19.65
C VAL A 168 10.92 25.11 19.99
N GLU A 169 11.25 25.12 21.29
CA GLU A 169 12.50 24.61 21.84
C GLU A 169 12.80 23.21 21.28
N LYS A 170 13.96 23.08 20.66
CA LYS A 170 14.33 21.94 19.84
C LYS A 170 14.66 20.73 20.72
N ALA A 171 13.64 19.98 21.12
CA ALA A 171 13.84 18.65 21.68
C ALA A 171 14.55 17.77 20.62
N SER A 172 15.68 17.17 20.99
CA SER A 172 16.44 16.28 20.11
C SER A 172 15.71 14.94 19.97
N CYS A 173 14.74 14.85 19.07
CA CYS A 173 14.08 13.60 18.71
C CYS A 173 14.73 12.98 17.46
N THR A 174 15.03 11.68 17.55
CA THR A 174 15.59 10.89 16.42
C THR A 174 14.51 10.55 15.38
N ASN A 175 13.26 10.41 15.83
CA ASN A 175 12.12 10.00 15.00
C ASN A 175 10.88 10.83 15.33
N LEU A 176 10.00 11.00 14.34
CA LEU A 176 8.68 11.61 14.47
C LEU A 176 7.61 10.55 14.18
N VAL A 177 6.72 10.31 15.13
CA VAL A 177 5.54 9.45 14.95
C VAL A 177 4.29 10.31 15.03
N VAL A 178 3.48 10.28 13.98
CA VAL A 178 2.22 11.04 13.90
C VAL A 178 1.04 10.06 14.02
N ASN A 179 0.24 10.17 15.07
CA ASN A 179 -1.01 9.42 15.20
C ASN A 179 -2.14 10.24 14.55
N ALA A 180 -2.53 9.83 13.34
CA ALA A 180 -3.61 10.46 12.58
C ALA A 180 -4.90 9.61 12.56
N ARG A 181 -5.10 8.68 13.50
CA ARG A 181 -6.32 7.87 13.55
C ARG A 181 -7.53 8.73 13.91
N GLY A 182 -8.65 8.50 13.23
CA GLY A 182 -9.91 9.22 13.47
C GLY A 182 -9.94 10.66 12.94
N THR A 183 -8.87 11.15 12.30
CA THR A 183 -8.82 12.51 11.73
C THR A 183 -9.44 12.60 10.34
N GLY A 184 -9.74 11.47 9.71
CA GLY A 184 -10.17 11.41 8.31
C GLY A 184 -9.05 11.74 7.30
N ALA A 185 -7.80 11.85 7.76
CA ALA A 185 -6.66 12.04 6.88
C ALA A 185 -6.57 10.89 5.87
N ARG A 186 -6.31 11.22 4.61
CA ARG A 186 -6.07 10.26 3.53
C ARG A 186 -4.57 10.02 3.37
N PRO A 187 -4.17 8.80 3.00
CA PRO A 187 -2.78 8.53 2.71
C PRO A 187 -2.37 9.22 1.41
N ALA A 188 -1.12 9.65 1.35
CA ALA A 188 -0.53 10.29 0.18
C ALA A 188 0.96 9.94 0.09
N MET A 189 1.55 10.03 -1.10
CA MET A 189 2.98 9.77 -1.29
C MET A 189 3.86 10.78 -0.53
N LEU A 190 3.42 12.05 -0.44
CA LEU A 190 4.09 13.15 0.22
C LEU A 190 3.13 13.87 1.19
N PRO A 191 2.86 13.29 2.38
CA PRO A 191 1.99 13.92 3.35
C PRO A 191 2.62 15.21 3.90
N GLY A 192 1.81 16.25 4.09
CA GLY A 192 2.21 17.50 4.73
C GLY A 192 1.75 17.57 6.18
N ILE A 193 2.58 18.13 7.06
CA ILE A 193 2.23 18.38 8.47
C ILE A 193 1.95 19.88 8.66
N ARG A 194 0.81 20.19 9.26
CA ARG A 194 0.40 21.55 9.63
C ARG A 194 0.20 21.63 11.13
N ASP A 195 0.45 22.80 11.69
CA ASP A 195 0.09 23.15 13.06
C ASP A 195 -1.42 23.44 13.18
N GLU A 196 -1.88 23.60 14.43
CA GLU A 196 -3.25 23.88 14.81
C GLU A 196 -3.81 25.21 14.24
N ASN A 197 -2.93 26.15 13.89
CA ASN A 197 -3.29 27.43 13.29
C ASN A 197 -3.30 27.38 11.76
N GLY A 198 -3.11 26.20 11.16
CA GLY A 198 -3.04 25.99 9.72
C GLY A 198 -1.69 26.35 9.10
N GLY A 199 -0.71 26.75 9.92
CA GLY A 199 0.67 27.00 9.52
C GLY A 199 1.36 25.69 9.15
N ALA A 200 1.99 25.63 7.98
CA ALA A 200 2.77 24.46 7.60
C ALA A 200 4.09 24.45 8.40
N GLN A 201 4.39 23.34 9.09
CA GLN A 201 5.69 23.23 9.75
C GLN A 201 6.78 22.99 8.70
N LYS A 202 7.83 23.81 8.76
CA LYS A 202 8.99 23.74 7.87
C LYS A 202 9.89 22.58 8.28
N HIS A 203 9.45 21.33 8.12
CA HIS A 203 10.38 20.21 8.23
C HIS A 203 11.26 20.25 6.98
N SER A 204 12.56 20.47 7.16
CA SER A 204 13.50 20.66 6.05
C SER A 204 13.43 19.45 5.11
N GLU A 205 12.91 19.67 3.89
CA GLU A 205 12.88 18.69 2.78
C GLU A 205 14.29 18.13 2.44
N ARG A 206 15.36 18.71 3.02
CA ARG A 206 16.75 18.27 2.92
C ARG A 206 17.14 17.16 3.91
N SER A 207 16.33 16.88 4.94
CA SER A 207 16.62 15.89 6.00
C SER A 207 15.77 14.62 5.93
N LEU A 208 15.06 14.40 4.81
CA LEU A 208 14.47 13.10 4.50
C LEU A 208 15.46 12.37 3.58
N LYS A 209 16.52 11.79 4.17
CA LYS A 209 17.11 10.56 3.61
C LYS A 209 15.96 9.53 3.50
N PRO A 210 16.03 8.47 2.66
CA PRO A 210 14.93 7.53 2.47
C PRO A 210 14.66 6.72 3.76
N ALA A 211 14.13 7.40 4.76
CA ALA A 211 13.61 6.90 6.01
C ALA A 211 12.11 6.84 5.78
N PHE A 212 11.66 5.59 5.68
CA PHE A 212 10.29 5.18 5.45
C PHE A 212 9.35 5.96 6.40
N CYS A 213 8.58 6.92 5.87
CA CYS A 213 7.57 7.61 6.65
C CYS A 213 6.35 6.68 6.73
N ARG A 214 6.32 5.81 7.74
CA ARG A 214 5.22 4.87 7.96
C ARG A 214 4.08 5.62 8.65
N VAL A 215 3.17 6.19 7.85
CA VAL A 215 1.92 6.75 8.37
C VAL A 215 0.97 5.58 8.64
N PHE A 216 0.77 5.26 9.91
CA PHE A 216 -0.24 4.29 10.32
C PHE A 216 -1.60 4.98 10.40
N ALA A 217 -2.49 4.71 9.46
CA ALA A 217 -3.91 4.96 9.65
C ALA A 217 -4.65 3.62 9.63
N GLY A 218 -5.22 3.27 10.78
CA GLY A 218 -6.11 2.13 10.94
C GLY A 218 -7.36 2.61 11.67
N THR A 219 -8.53 2.24 11.17
CA THR A 219 -9.84 2.53 11.77
C THR A 219 -10.29 1.31 12.57
N GLN A 220 -10.13 1.37 13.89
CA GLN A 220 -10.89 0.54 14.83
C GLN A 220 -11.32 1.49 15.96
N GLY A 221 -12.59 1.88 15.91
CA GLY A 221 -13.22 2.67 16.96
C GLY A 221 -13.37 1.81 18.21
N ILE A 222 -12.63 2.14 19.26
CA ILE A 222 -12.91 1.67 20.61
C ILE A 222 -13.38 2.88 21.40
N ASN A 223 -14.70 2.92 21.57
CA ASN A 223 -15.41 3.81 22.46
C ASN A 223 -14.86 3.58 23.89
N THR A 224 -14.13 4.55 24.42
CA THR A 224 -13.74 4.56 25.84
C THR A 224 -14.50 5.68 26.51
N GLN A 225 -15.48 5.28 27.30
CA GLN A 225 -16.22 6.14 28.19
C GLN A 225 -15.25 6.88 29.13
N ARG A 226 -15.45 8.19 29.23
CA ARG A 226 -14.86 9.08 30.23
C ARG A 226 -15.32 8.62 31.63
N PRO A 227 -14.43 8.41 32.61
CA PRO A 227 -14.84 8.39 34.01
C PRO A 227 -14.96 9.83 34.48
N ASP A 228 -16.14 10.16 35.00
CA ASP A 228 -16.46 11.42 35.64
C ASP A 228 -15.59 11.66 36.87
N SER A 229 -15.19 12.92 37.07
CA SER A 229 -14.80 13.50 38.35
C SER A 229 -15.34 14.92 38.41
#